data_AF-A0A926ABA5-F1
#
_entry.id   AF-A0A926ABA5-F1
#
_cell.length_a   1.000
_cell.length_b   1.000
_cell.length_c   1.000
_cell.angle_alpha   90.00
_cell.angle_beta   90.00
_cell.angle_gamma   90.00
#
_symmetry.space_group_name_H-M   'P 1'
#
loop_
_entity.id
_entity.type
_entity.pdbx_description
1 polymer ?
#
loop_
_entity_poly.entity_id
_entity_poly.type
_entity_poly.pdbx_seq_one_letter_code
_entity_poly.pdbx_strand_id
1 'polypeptide(L)'
;MTNPPQNTPNTPPQTQSQGGSFASRLANRLGASQPNQNQAAAQTPASSNAPAQTNTSGTSAPFGSRNANSNRPSAAAPSVPASRQANPFNSGQNQRSWTMQPIYKTVVRFELKGLGDPFYRLLQADLKPEFGDPERVATELERGGEAVQALEVLLSKAWESYRLEGAALLYPWNDEAWETITKPPVAQPQNNDDDDSAAQSAPTLTVQFSCLRAIDLQLVLNVLARARSQVLMTRAPLVFSHTYLTRSLFTDDPRLVALVKATGYLEEG
;
A
#
# COMPACT_ATOMS: atom_id res chain seq x y z
N MET A 1 -5.65 -37.35 -64.49
CA MET A 1 -6.14 -37.92 -63.22
C MET A 1 -5.17 -37.52 -62.14
N THR A 2 -5.42 -36.43 -61.43
CA THR A 2 -4.53 -35.84 -60.42
C THR A 2 -5.37 -35.55 -59.19
N ASN A 3 -5.13 -36.30 -58.11
CA ASN A 3 -5.79 -36.11 -56.82
C ASN A 3 -5.22 -34.89 -56.08
N PRO A 4 -6.05 -34.14 -55.35
CA PRO A 4 -5.59 -33.05 -54.50
C PRO A 4 -5.09 -33.56 -53.12
N PRO A 5 -4.19 -32.82 -52.45
CA PRO A 5 -3.64 -33.20 -51.15
C PRO A 5 -4.61 -32.92 -49.99
N GLN A 6 -4.70 -33.88 -49.07
CA GLN A 6 -5.49 -33.80 -47.84
C GLN A 6 -4.79 -32.95 -46.78
N ASN A 7 -5.56 -32.03 -46.18
CA ASN A 7 -5.19 -31.20 -45.04
C ASN A 7 -5.53 -31.94 -43.74
N THR A 8 -4.54 -32.19 -42.87
CA THR A 8 -4.78 -32.72 -41.51
C THR A 8 -4.86 -31.59 -40.48
N PRO A 9 -5.84 -31.60 -39.56
CA PRO A 9 -5.98 -30.57 -38.54
C PRO A 9 -4.95 -30.75 -37.41
N ASN A 10 -4.25 -29.67 -37.10
CA ASN A 10 -3.24 -29.58 -36.06
C ASN A 10 -3.93 -29.37 -34.70
N THR A 11 -3.89 -30.37 -33.82
CA THR A 11 -4.44 -30.27 -32.46
C THR A 11 -3.36 -29.73 -31.51
N PRO A 12 -3.57 -28.61 -30.80
CA PRO A 12 -2.59 -28.11 -29.85
C PRO A 12 -2.49 -29.04 -28.62
N PRO A 13 -1.29 -29.17 -28.03
CA PRO A 13 -1.06 -30.03 -26.88
C PRO A 13 -1.79 -29.51 -25.64
N GLN A 14 -2.62 -30.36 -25.03
CA GLN A 14 -3.18 -30.11 -23.70
C GLN A 14 -2.06 -30.19 -22.65
N THR A 15 -1.66 -29.05 -22.12
CA THR A 15 -0.79 -28.96 -20.95
C THR A 15 -1.58 -29.43 -19.72
N GLN A 16 -1.32 -30.64 -19.23
CA GLN A 16 -1.83 -31.10 -17.94
C GLN A 16 -1.20 -30.26 -16.82
N SER A 17 -1.94 -29.26 -16.36
CA SER A 17 -1.65 -28.53 -15.13
C SER A 17 -1.79 -29.49 -13.94
N GLN A 18 -0.65 -29.87 -13.33
CA GLN A 18 -0.63 -30.55 -12.04
C GLN A 18 -1.05 -29.56 -10.95
N GLY A 19 -2.37 -29.48 -10.73
CA GLY A 19 -3.01 -28.68 -9.69
C GLY A 19 -2.79 -29.27 -8.30
N GLY A 20 -1.59 -29.11 -7.74
CA GLY A 20 -1.41 -29.15 -6.29
C GLY A 20 -1.98 -27.87 -5.69
N SER A 21 -2.86 -27.98 -4.69
CA SER A 21 -3.51 -26.80 -4.09
C SER A 21 -2.47 -25.81 -3.57
N PHE A 22 -2.73 -24.53 -3.82
CA PHE A 22 -1.85 -23.42 -3.44
C PHE A 22 -1.54 -23.43 -1.93
N ALA A 23 -2.54 -23.74 -1.10
CA ALA A 23 -2.39 -23.90 0.35
C ALA A 23 -1.29 -24.92 0.73
N SER A 24 -1.20 -26.06 0.03
CA SER A 24 -0.19 -27.08 0.31
C SER A 24 1.23 -26.63 -0.04
N ARG A 25 1.40 -25.79 -1.08
CA ARG A 25 2.72 -25.25 -1.45
C ARG A 25 3.19 -24.15 -0.50
N LEU A 26 2.26 -23.32 -0.01
CA LEU A 26 2.57 -22.28 0.96
C LEU A 26 2.97 -22.88 2.33
N ALA A 27 2.25 -23.91 2.79
CA ALA A 27 2.56 -24.62 4.03
C ALA A 27 3.97 -25.24 4.01
N ASN A 28 4.38 -25.85 2.89
CA ASN A 28 5.71 -26.43 2.75
C ASN A 28 6.84 -25.38 2.79
N ARG A 29 6.59 -24.13 2.37
CA ARG A 29 7.60 -23.06 2.38
C ARG A 29 7.75 -22.41 3.74
N LEU A 30 6.65 -22.25 4.48
CA LEU A 30 6.68 -21.70 5.84
C LEU A 30 7.26 -22.70 6.87
N GLY A 31 7.31 -23.99 6.54
CA GLY A 31 7.88 -25.04 7.39
C GLY A 31 9.39 -25.30 7.19
N ALA A 32 10.04 -24.70 6.18
CA ALA A 32 11.40 -25.10 5.79
C ALA A 32 12.55 -24.35 6.52
N SER A 33 12.26 -23.43 7.43
CA SER A 33 13.28 -22.87 8.32
C SER A 33 13.34 -23.66 9.63
N GLN A 34 13.88 -24.88 9.57
CA GLN A 34 14.25 -25.65 10.77
C GLN A 34 15.56 -25.09 11.34
N PRO A 35 15.57 -24.53 12.56
CA PRO A 35 16.82 -24.32 13.27
C PRO A 35 17.33 -25.69 13.73
N ASN A 36 18.60 -25.97 13.41
CA ASN A 36 19.35 -27.12 13.87
C ASN A 36 19.36 -27.15 15.41
N GLN A 37 18.49 -27.93 16.03
CA GLN A 37 18.44 -28.12 17.49
C GLN A 37 19.13 -29.43 17.86
N ASN A 38 20.34 -29.27 18.44
CA ASN A 38 21.01 -30.29 19.22
C ASN A 38 20.11 -30.73 20.38
N GLN A 39 19.91 -32.04 20.46
CA GLN A 39 19.19 -32.71 21.53
C GLN A 39 20.01 -32.73 22.82
N ALA A 40 19.41 -32.30 23.92
CA ALA A 40 19.74 -32.80 25.26
C ALA A 40 18.44 -32.88 26.07
N ALA A 41 18.11 -34.09 26.49
CA ALA A 41 16.89 -34.46 27.18
C ALA A 41 16.96 -34.14 28.68
N ALA A 42 15.86 -33.67 29.28
CA ALA A 42 15.44 -33.99 30.65
C ALA A 42 14.01 -33.53 30.96
N GLN A 43 13.12 -34.52 31.10
CA GLN A 43 12.16 -34.74 32.20
C GLN A 43 11.17 -33.64 32.65
N THR A 44 9.89 -34.01 32.51
CA THR A 44 8.62 -33.59 33.16
C THR A 44 8.67 -33.57 34.71
N PRO A 45 7.79 -32.82 35.45
CA PRO A 45 6.36 -33.15 35.54
C PRO A 45 5.34 -32.00 35.66
N ALA A 46 4.10 -32.44 35.43
CA ALA A 46 2.78 -31.83 35.56
C ALA A 46 2.56 -30.86 36.74
N SER A 47 1.64 -29.91 36.54
CA SER A 47 0.55 -29.62 37.49
C SER A 47 -0.56 -28.76 36.88
N SER A 48 -1.77 -29.15 37.27
CA SER A 48 -3.10 -28.58 37.06
C SER A 48 -3.29 -27.17 37.62
N ASN A 49 -4.13 -26.35 36.98
CA ASN A 49 -5.28 -25.68 37.61
C ASN A 49 -6.12 -24.88 36.61
N ALA A 50 -7.39 -25.26 36.47
CA ALA A 50 -8.47 -24.41 35.98
C ALA A 50 -8.93 -23.48 37.12
N PRO A 51 -9.51 -22.30 36.81
CA PRO A 51 -10.94 -22.18 37.11
C PRO A 51 -11.76 -21.28 36.17
N ALA A 52 -13.05 -21.61 36.16
CA ALA A 52 -14.24 -20.77 36.20
C ALA A 52 -14.58 -19.78 35.07
N GLN A 53 -15.68 -20.15 34.41
CA GLN A 53 -16.67 -19.32 33.73
C GLN A 53 -17.07 -18.04 34.52
N THR A 54 -17.22 -16.95 33.80
CA THR A 54 -18.20 -15.89 34.13
C THR A 54 -18.92 -15.42 32.86
N ASN A 55 -20.17 -15.84 32.76
CA ASN A 55 -21.18 -15.30 31.86
C ASN A 55 -21.38 -13.80 32.14
N THR A 56 -21.26 -12.97 31.11
CA THR A 56 -21.86 -11.63 31.09
C THR A 56 -22.69 -11.47 29.83
N SER A 57 -23.99 -11.71 30.01
CA SER A 57 -25.07 -11.35 29.11
C SER A 57 -25.19 -9.82 29.01
N GLY A 58 -24.84 -9.27 27.86
CA GLY A 58 -24.91 -7.84 27.53
C GLY A 58 -25.97 -7.57 26.46
N THR A 59 -27.16 -7.24 26.95
CA THR A 59 -28.20 -6.36 26.42
C THR A 59 -28.12 -5.92 24.93
N SER A 60 -28.95 -6.57 24.12
CA SER A 60 -29.37 -6.11 22.80
C SER A 60 -30.31 -4.89 22.89
N ALA A 61 -29.91 -3.75 22.31
CA ALA A 61 -30.78 -2.60 22.03
C ALA A 61 -31.03 -2.52 20.51
N PRO A 62 -32.25 -2.77 20.02
CA PRO A 62 -32.59 -2.57 18.61
C PRO A 62 -33.06 -1.13 18.38
N PHE A 63 -32.18 -0.27 17.83
CA PHE A 63 -32.59 1.03 17.31
C PHE A 63 -33.13 0.86 15.89
N GLY A 64 -34.45 0.73 15.79
CA GLY A 64 -35.17 0.74 14.53
C GLY A 64 -35.31 2.16 14.00
N SER A 65 -34.66 2.46 12.88
CA SER A 65 -35.05 3.59 12.02
C SER A 65 -35.70 3.03 10.75
N ARG A 66 -37.03 2.95 10.82
CA ARG A 66 -37.91 2.79 9.65
C ARG A 66 -37.86 4.09 8.86
N ASN A 67 -37.20 4.11 7.72
CA ASN A 67 -37.33 5.22 6.78
C ASN A 67 -38.51 4.91 5.85
N ALA A 68 -39.67 5.49 6.16
CA ALA A 68 -40.88 5.40 5.37
C ALA A 68 -40.71 6.27 4.12
N ASN A 69 -40.50 5.62 2.98
CA ASN A 69 -40.50 6.23 1.66
C ASN A 69 -41.95 6.50 1.24
N SER A 70 -42.45 7.71 1.47
CA SER A 70 -43.75 8.16 0.97
C SER A 70 -43.60 8.77 -0.43
N ASN A 71 -44.11 8.03 -1.42
CA ASN A 71 -44.49 8.54 -2.73
C ASN A 71 -45.38 9.78 -2.58
N ARG A 72 -44.95 10.92 -3.10
CA ARG A 72 -45.80 12.09 -3.30
C ARG A 72 -45.74 12.52 -4.78
N PRO A 73 -46.89 12.61 -5.47
CA PRO A 73 -46.94 12.99 -6.88
C PRO A 73 -46.73 14.49 -7.09
N SER A 74 -46.14 14.78 -8.25
CA SER A 74 -45.76 16.08 -8.78
C SER A 74 -46.88 17.12 -8.81
N ALA A 75 -46.62 18.29 -8.24
CA ALA A 75 -47.33 19.52 -8.54
C ALA A 75 -46.32 20.52 -9.12
N ALA A 76 -46.64 21.05 -10.31
CA ALA A 76 -45.84 22.04 -11.02
C ALA A 76 -45.72 23.33 -10.20
N ALA A 77 -44.49 23.73 -9.91
CA ALA A 77 -44.17 24.98 -9.22
C ALA A 77 -43.44 25.95 -10.18
N PRO A 78 -43.66 27.27 -10.04
CA PRO A 78 -43.22 28.29 -10.97
C PRO A 78 -41.71 28.57 -10.89
N SER A 79 -41.12 28.91 -12.03
CA SER A 79 -39.72 29.27 -12.23
C SER A 79 -39.36 30.57 -11.49
N VAL A 80 -38.63 30.45 -10.38
CA VAL A 80 -37.97 31.56 -9.70
C VAL A 80 -36.53 31.66 -10.24
N PRO A 81 -36.04 32.85 -10.65
CA PRO A 81 -34.67 33.01 -11.09
C PRO A 81 -33.73 32.75 -9.92
N ALA A 82 -32.92 31.68 -10.05
CA ALA A 82 -31.93 31.31 -9.06
C ALA A 82 -30.81 32.36 -9.02
N SER A 83 -30.91 33.31 -8.09
CA SER A 83 -29.77 34.13 -7.69
C SER A 83 -28.72 33.18 -7.11
N ARG A 84 -27.65 32.97 -7.86
CA ARG A 84 -26.45 32.25 -7.42
C ARG A 84 -25.86 33.04 -6.25
N GLN A 85 -26.32 32.78 -5.04
CA GLN A 85 -25.63 33.12 -3.81
C GLN A 85 -24.30 32.37 -3.84
N ALA A 86 -23.25 33.05 -4.33
CA ALA A 86 -21.89 32.58 -4.24
C ALA A 86 -21.58 32.37 -2.76
N ASN A 87 -21.40 31.11 -2.34
CA ASN A 87 -21.01 30.77 -0.98
C ASN A 87 -19.68 31.48 -0.68
N PRO A 88 -19.65 32.49 0.20
CA PRO A 88 -18.41 33.23 0.52
C PRO A 88 -17.42 32.36 1.32
N PHE A 89 -17.85 31.18 1.78
CA PHE A 89 -17.00 30.18 2.40
C PHE A 89 -16.28 29.26 1.41
N ASN A 90 -16.61 29.32 0.11
CA ASN A 90 -16.04 28.41 -0.90
C ASN A 90 -15.05 29.08 -1.85
N SER A 91 -14.86 30.41 -1.76
CA SER A 91 -14.05 31.20 -2.70
C SER A 91 -12.67 31.60 -2.16
N GLY A 92 -12.30 31.17 -0.96
CA GLY A 92 -11.09 31.64 -0.29
C GLY A 92 -10.38 30.60 0.58
N GLN A 93 -10.76 29.32 0.49
CA GLN A 93 -9.84 28.26 0.88
C GLN A 93 -8.74 28.19 -0.18
N ASN A 94 -7.88 29.21 -0.17
CA ASN A 94 -6.47 29.05 -0.48
C ASN A 94 -6.12 27.64 -0.02
N GLN A 95 -5.79 26.79 -0.99
CA GLN A 95 -5.09 25.54 -0.75
C GLN A 95 -3.91 25.93 0.13
N ARG A 96 -4.10 25.89 1.45
CA ARG A 96 -3.01 25.81 2.40
C ARG A 96 -2.46 24.43 2.10
N SER A 97 -1.61 24.38 1.08
CA SER A 97 -0.69 23.30 0.87
C SER A 97 0.14 23.32 2.15
N TRP A 98 -0.29 22.53 3.13
CA TRP A 98 0.54 22.17 4.24
C TRP A 98 1.70 21.41 3.60
N THR A 99 2.73 22.17 3.21
CA THR A 99 4.01 21.63 2.76
C THR A 99 4.65 21.08 4.01
N MET A 100 4.25 19.86 4.36
CA MET A 100 4.80 19.24 5.54
C MET A 100 6.26 18.94 5.24
N GLN A 101 7.15 19.56 6.01
CA GLN A 101 8.57 19.38 5.88
C GLN A 101 8.97 18.14 6.68
N PRO A 102 9.62 17.15 6.05
CA PRO A 102 10.16 16.01 6.78
C PRO A 102 11.07 16.48 7.90
N ILE A 103 10.94 15.88 9.08
CA ILE A 103 11.80 16.15 10.23
C ILE A 103 13.18 15.54 9.97
N TYR A 104 13.22 14.37 9.35
CA TYR A 104 14.45 13.68 9.00
C TYR A 104 14.86 13.89 7.55
N LYS A 105 16.18 13.83 7.30
CA LYS A 105 16.77 13.95 5.96
C LYS A 105 16.45 12.78 5.04
N THR A 106 15.96 11.67 5.58
CA THR A 106 15.64 10.48 4.80
C THR A 106 14.14 10.22 4.91
N VAL A 107 13.49 10.13 3.76
CA VAL A 107 12.10 9.73 3.65
C VAL A 107 12.00 8.41 2.91
N VAL A 108 10.93 7.68 3.18
CA VAL A 108 10.60 6.44 2.48
C VAL A 108 9.25 6.57 1.79
N ARG A 109 9.18 6.18 0.53
CA ARG A 109 7.96 6.06 -0.28
C ARG A 109 7.51 4.61 -0.38
N PHE A 110 6.20 4.40 -0.21
CA PHE A 110 5.50 3.13 -0.36
C PHE A 110 4.47 3.24 -1.47
N GLU A 111 4.61 2.42 -2.50
CA GLU A 111 3.81 2.43 -3.73
C GLU A 111 3.84 1.06 -4.40
N LEU A 112 2.71 0.62 -4.96
CA LEU A 112 2.64 -0.65 -5.71
C LEU A 112 3.08 -0.53 -7.17
N LYS A 113 2.95 0.65 -7.78
CA LYS A 113 3.39 0.85 -9.17
C LYS A 113 4.86 0.49 -9.29
N GLY A 114 5.21 -0.24 -10.35
CA GLY A 114 6.56 -0.77 -10.59
C GLY A 114 6.99 -1.97 -9.74
N LEU A 115 6.14 -2.50 -8.85
CA LEU A 115 6.39 -3.74 -8.08
C LEU A 115 5.68 -4.97 -8.65
N GLY A 116 5.24 -4.95 -9.92
CA GLY A 116 4.38 -6.01 -10.48
C GLY A 116 5.03 -7.40 -10.62
N ASP A 117 6.35 -7.49 -10.79
CA ASP A 117 7.06 -8.79 -10.92
C ASP A 117 7.07 -9.62 -9.61
N PRO A 118 7.39 -9.06 -8.43
CA PRO A 118 7.42 -9.85 -7.18
C PRO A 118 6.06 -10.38 -6.71
N PHE A 119 4.93 -9.81 -7.15
CA PHE A 119 3.59 -10.25 -6.73
C PHE A 119 3.31 -11.70 -7.16
N TYR A 120 3.72 -12.07 -8.37
CA TYR A 120 3.59 -13.43 -8.87
C TYR A 120 4.49 -14.42 -8.17
N ARG A 121 5.70 -14.01 -7.83
CA ARG A 121 6.64 -14.84 -7.08
C ARG A 121 6.09 -15.15 -5.68
N LEU A 122 5.35 -14.20 -5.11
CA LEU A 122 4.70 -14.38 -3.81
C LEU A 122 3.51 -15.36 -3.90
N LEU A 123 2.69 -15.25 -4.96
CA LEU A 123 1.54 -16.11 -5.20
C LEU A 123 1.85 -17.41 -5.95
N GLN A 124 3.11 -17.63 -6.36
CA GLN A 124 3.53 -18.75 -7.21
C GLN A 124 2.65 -18.93 -8.47
N ALA A 125 2.11 -17.83 -8.99
CA ALA A 125 1.31 -17.83 -10.20
C ALA A 125 2.19 -17.51 -11.42
N ASP A 126 1.75 -17.92 -12.60
CA ASP A 126 2.43 -17.56 -13.85
C ASP A 126 2.48 -16.04 -14.00
N LEU A 127 3.61 -15.53 -14.50
CA LEU A 127 3.82 -14.11 -14.73
C LEU A 127 2.78 -13.59 -15.72
N LYS A 128 1.85 -12.72 -15.28
CA LYS A 128 0.99 -11.97 -16.21
C LYS A 128 1.46 -10.51 -16.24
N PRO A 129 1.88 -9.98 -17.40
CA PRO A 129 2.40 -8.61 -17.48
C PRO A 129 1.36 -7.56 -17.07
N GLU A 130 0.08 -7.93 -17.16
CA GLU A 130 -1.07 -7.09 -16.80
C GLU A 130 -1.04 -6.59 -15.34
N PHE A 131 -0.47 -7.34 -14.40
CA PHE A 131 -0.41 -6.93 -12.99
C PHE A 131 0.83 -6.06 -12.69
N GLY A 132 1.51 -5.56 -13.73
CA GLY A 132 2.37 -4.38 -13.59
C GLY A 132 1.59 -3.12 -13.17
N ASP A 133 0.29 -3.11 -13.45
CA ASP A 133 -0.63 -2.04 -13.09
C ASP A 133 -1.17 -2.22 -11.65
N PRO A 134 -0.92 -1.26 -10.73
CA PRO A 134 -1.41 -1.34 -9.36
C PRO A 134 -2.93 -1.41 -9.26
N GLU A 135 -3.68 -0.84 -10.22
CA GLU A 135 -5.15 -0.86 -10.19
C GLU A 135 -5.66 -2.30 -10.33
N ARG A 136 -5.10 -3.06 -11.28
CA ARG A 136 -5.45 -4.48 -11.49
C ARG A 136 -5.09 -5.34 -10.29
N VAL A 137 -3.92 -5.13 -9.69
CA VAL A 137 -3.51 -5.83 -8.47
C VAL A 137 -4.52 -5.56 -7.36
N ALA A 138 -4.91 -4.30 -7.17
CA ALA A 138 -5.84 -3.93 -6.12
C ALA A 138 -7.25 -4.50 -6.37
N THR A 139 -7.75 -4.48 -7.61
CA THR A 139 -9.03 -5.11 -7.97
C THR A 139 -9.04 -6.62 -7.69
N GLU A 140 -7.96 -7.33 -8.02
CA GLU A 140 -7.87 -8.77 -7.77
C GLU A 140 -7.76 -9.10 -6.29
N LEU A 141 -7.03 -8.30 -5.51
CA LEU A 141 -6.98 -8.45 -4.06
C LEU A 141 -8.34 -8.14 -3.41
N GLU A 142 -9.06 -7.12 -3.88
CA GLU A 142 -10.39 -6.75 -3.40
C GLU A 142 -11.45 -7.81 -3.74
N ARG A 143 -11.31 -8.48 -4.89
CA ARG A 143 -12.16 -9.64 -5.25
C ARG A 143 -12.02 -10.80 -4.26
N GLY A 144 -10.88 -10.91 -3.58
CA GLY A 144 -10.61 -11.92 -2.57
C GLY A 144 -10.34 -13.32 -3.16
N GLY A 145 -10.66 -14.35 -2.39
CA GLY A 145 -10.42 -15.76 -2.72
C GLY A 145 -9.34 -16.42 -1.85
N GLU A 146 -9.08 -17.70 -2.08
CA GLU A 146 -8.16 -18.51 -1.26
C GLU A 146 -6.73 -17.94 -1.28
N ALA A 147 -6.26 -17.46 -2.43
CA ALA A 147 -4.93 -16.87 -2.56
C ALA A 147 -4.77 -15.60 -1.72
N VAL A 148 -5.80 -14.76 -1.66
CA VAL A 148 -5.82 -13.51 -0.87
C VAL A 148 -5.85 -13.83 0.62
N GLN A 149 -6.62 -14.83 1.05
CA GLN A 149 -6.64 -15.27 2.46
C GLN A 149 -5.26 -15.77 2.90
N ALA A 150 -4.59 -16.57 2.08
CA ALA A 150 -3.24 -17.04 2.41
C ALA A 150 -2.23 -15.89 2.43
N LEU A 151 -2.37 -14.92 1.51
CA LEU A 151 -1.59 -13.69 1.52
C LEU A 151 -1.83 -12.88 2.81
N GLU A 152 -3.07 -12.77 3.29
CA GLU A 152 -3.40 -12.08 4.54
C GLU A 152 -2.69 -12.70 5.76
N VAL A 153 -2.66 -14.03 5.83
CA VAL A 153 -1.92 -14.77 6.88
C VAL A 153 -0.43 -14.48 6.78
N LEU A 154 0.13 -14.52 5.58
CA LEU A 154 1.54 -14.25 5.33
C LEU A 154 1.92 -12.81 5.71
N LEU A 155 1.12 -11.82 5.27
CA LEU A 155 1.34 -10.41 5.57
C LEU A 155 1.20 -10.14 7.07
N SER A 156 0.25 -10.77 7.75
CA SER A 156 0.10 -10.65 9.20
C SER A 156 1.30 -11.20 9.96
N LYS A 157 1.79 -12.38 9.57
CA LYS A 157 3.01 -12.97 10.15
C LYS A 157 4.25 -12.09 9.91
N ALA A 158 4.41 -11.55 8.70
CA ALA A 158 5.50 -10.64 8.38
C ALA A 158 5.44 -9.36 9.21
N TRP A 159 4.24 -8.79 9.35
CA TRP A 159 4.02 -7.58 10.15
C TRP A 159 4.41 -7.74 11.62
N GLU A 160 4.06 -8.87 12.23
CA GLU A 160 4.46 -9.20 13.60
C GLU A 160 5.99 -9.28 13.77
N SER A 161 6.68 -9.79 12.74
CA SER A 161 8.15 -9.92 12.76
C SER A 161 8.88 -8.57 12.72
N TYR A 162 8.24 -7.53 12.18
CA TYR A 162 8.81 -6.18 12.12
C TYR A 162 8.82 -5.48 13.48
N ARG A 163 8.07 -5.98 14.48
CA ARG A 163 8.01 -5.45 15.86
C ARG A 163 7.80 -3.93 15.91
N LEU A 164 6.98 -3.40 15.01
CA LEU A 164 6.58 -2.00 15.05
C LEU A 164 5.61 -1.82 16.24
N GLU A 165 5.73 -0.70 16.95
CA GLU A 165 4.87 -0.38 18.09
C GLU A 165 4.25 1.01 17.93
N GLY A 166 3.04 1.20 18.46
CA GLY A 166 2.33 2.48 18.40
C GLY A 166 1.82 2.82 16.99
N ALA A 167 2.04 4.08 16.59
CA ALA A 167 1.62 4.61 15.30
C ALA A 167 2.77 5.36 14.60
N ALA A 168 2.67 5.46 13.28
CA ALA A 168 3.55 6.29 12.45
C ALA A 168 2.70 7.19 11.55
N LEU A 169 3.18 8.41 11.30
CA LEU A 169 2.51 9.37 10.43
C LEU A 169 2.96 9.13 8.98
N LEU A 170 2.00 9.05 8.08
CA LEU A 170 2.21 8.84 6.65
C LEU A 170 1.61 10.02 5.89
N TYR A 171 2.30 10.49 4.87
CA TYR A 171 1.89 11.62 4.06
C TYR A 171 1.52 11.14 2.67
N PRO A 172 0.47 11.72 2.05
CA PRO A 172 0.19 11.46 0.64
C PRO A 172 1.33 12.00 -0.21
N TRP A 173 1.83 11.19 -1.14
CA TRP A 173 2.83 11.64 -2.08
C TRP A 173 2.23 12.65 -3.06
N ASN A 174 2.89 13.79 -3.22
CA ASN A 174 2.58 14.80 -4.22
C ASN A 174 3.88 15.13 -4.97
N ASP A 175 3.92 14.79 -6.25
CA ASP A 175 5.10 14.99 -7.10
C ASP A 175 5.51 16.48 -7.14
N GLU A 176 4.57 17.41 -7.28
CA GLU A 176 4.86 18.85 -7.37
C GLU A 176 5.49 19.39 -6.07
N ALA A 177 4.95 18.95 -4.93
CA ALA A 177 5.48 19.35 -3.62
C ALA A 177 6.88 18.77 -3.40
N TRP A 178 7.09 17.52 -3.81
CA TRP A 178 8.38 16.86 -3.67
C TRP A 178 9.45 17.45 -4.58
N GLU A 179 9.12 17.76 -5.83
CA GLU A 179 10.03 18.45 -6.73
C GLU A 179 10.49 19.80 -6.18
N THR A 180 9.61 20.51 -5.47
CA THR A 180 9.96 21.79 -4.83
C THR A 180 10.93 21.60 -3.65
N ILE A 181 10.89 20.45 -2.97
CA ILE A 181 11.74 20.14 -1.83
C ILE A 181 13.09 19.56 -2.29
N THR A 182 13.11 18.77 -3.37
CA THR A 182 14.31 18.07 -3.85
C THR A 182 15.12 18.88 -4.86
N LYS A 183 14.46 19.65 -5.73
CA LYS A 183 15.18 20.48 -6.71
C LYS A 183 15.71 21.72 -6.00
N PRO A 184 17.03 21.98 -6.06
CA PRO A 184 17.56 23.25 -5.56
C PRO A 184 16.87 24.39 -6.34
N PRO A 185 16.54 25.52 -5.68
CA PRO A 185 15.98 26.65 -6.38
C PRO A 185 16.94 27.03 -7.50
N VAL A 186 16.46 26.97 -8.75
CA VAL A 186 17.23 27.40 -9.91
C VAL A 186 17.57 28.86 -9.67
N ALA A 187 18.86 29.17 -9.50
CA ALA A 187 19.31 30.54 -9.38
C ALA A 187 18.77 31.28 -10.60
N GLN A 188 17.85 32.22 -10.38
CA GLN A 188 17.34 33.03 -11.47
C GLN A 188 18.55 33.73 -12.08
N PRO A 189 18.74 33.67 -13.41
CA PRO A 189 19.84 34.36 -14.05
C PRO A 189 19.71 35.83 -13.67
N GLN A 190 20.61 36.29 -12.80
CA GLN A 190 20.73 37.71 -12.54
C GLN A 190 21.25 38.30 -13.84
N ASN A 191 20.39 38.98 -14.59
CA ASN A 191 20.78 39.83 -15.71
C ASN A 191 21.56 41.02 -15.13
N ASN A 192 22.81 40.77 -14.72
CA ASN A 192 23.77 41.81 -14.42
C ASN A 192 24.58 42.02 -15.70
N ASP A 193 24.14 42.98 -16.51
CA ASP A 193 24.83 43.43 -17.73
C ASP A 193 26.03 44.35 -17.43
N ASP A 194 26.35 44.61 -16.17
CA ASP A 194 27.46 45.47 -15.78
C ASP A 194 28.30 44.83 -14.66
N ASP A 195 29.60 44.80 -14.91
CA ASP A 195 30.70 44.98 -13.95
C ASP A 195 31.60 43.76 -13.62
N ASP A 196 32.90 43.96 -13.85
CA ASP A 196 34.06 43.05 -13.82
C ASP A 196 34.44 42.57 -12.39
N SER A 197 33.46 42.14 -11.59
CA SER A 197 33.71 41.79 -10.18
C SER A 197 33.94 40.29 -9.96
N ALA A 198 35.15 40.01 -9.48
CA ALA A 198 35.72 38.73 -9.04
C ALA A 198 34.69 37.65 -8.63
N ALA A 199 34.78 36.51 -9.32
CA ALA A 199 33.98 35.30 -9.16
C ALA A 199 33.89 34.80 -7.71
N GLN A 200 32.91 35.29 -6.96
CA GLN A 200 32.47 34.69 -5.70
C GLN A 200 31.59 33.48 -6.06
N SER A 201 32.19 32.29 -6.02
CA SER A 201 31.51 31.02 -6.26
C SER A 201 30.29 30.90 -5.35
N ALA A 202 29.10 30.99 -5.96
CA ALA A 202 27.83 30.91 -5.25
C ALA A 202 27.74 29.58 -4.46
N PRO A 203 27.21 29.60 -3.23
CA PRO A 203 27.08 28.40 -2.42
C PRO A 203 26.18 27.39 -3.14
N THR A 204 26.73 26.24 -3.48
CA THR A 204 25.97 25.12 -4.06
C THR A 204 24.93 24.67 -3.03
N LEU A 205 23.65 24.89 -3.31
CA LEU A 205 22.57 24.41 -2.46
C LEU A 205 22.53 22.89 -2.51
N THR A 206 23.14 22.26 -1.51
CA THR A 206 23.11 20.81 -1.29
C THR A 206 21.67 20.34 -1.08
N VAL A 207 21.23 19.38 -1.92
CA VAL A 207 19.96 18.65 -1.79
C VAL A 207 19.83 18.16 -0.34
N GLN A 208 18.76 18.59 0.34
CA GLN A 208 18.64 18.36 1.78
C GLN A 208 18.06 16.99 2.15
N PHE A 209 17.40 16.32 1.21
CA PHE A 209 16.62 15.11 1.48
C PHE A 209 16.95 13.99 0.50
N SER A 210 17.03 12.76 1.02
CA SER A 210 17.14 11.51 0.27
C SER A 210 15.81 10.79 0.33
N CYS A 211 15.22 10.48 -0.82
CA CYS A 211 14.01 9.70 -0.94
C CYS A 211 14.36 8.24 -1.26
N LEU A 212 13.84 7.31 -0.45
CA LEU A 212 14.01 5.87 -0.66
C LEU A 212 12.66 5.27 -1.04
N ARG A 213 12.60 4.54 -2.14
CA ARG A 213 11.41 3.75 -2.49
C ARG A 213 11.55 2.34 -1.97
N ALA A 214 10.58 1.91 -1.18
CA ALA A 214 10.51 0.54 -0.69
C ALA A 214 10.20 -0.45 -1.83
N ILE A 215 10.98 -1.54 -1.91
CA ILE A 215 10.77 -2.60 -2.92
C ILE A 215 10.30 -3.93 -2.33
N ASP A 216 10.37 -4.09 -1.00
CA ASP A 216 9.80 -5.26 -0.32
C ASP A 216 8.27 -5.20 -0.39
N LEU A 217 7.71 -6.06 -1.23
CA LEU A 217 6.28 -6.13 -1.49
C LEU A 217 5.47 -6.46 -0.22
N GLN A 218 5.98 -7.31 0.68
CA GLN A 218 5.24 -7.65 1.91
C GLN A 218 5.13 -6.44 2.83
N LEU A 219 6.20 -5.67 2.92
CA LEU A 219 6.24 -4.43 3.68
C LEU A 219 5.33 -3.37 3.04
N VAL A 220 5.47 -3.14 1.73
CA VAL A 220 4.65 -2.16 1.00
C VAL A 220 3.16 -2.48 1.12
N LEU A 221 2.77 -3.74 0.88
CA LEU A 221 1.37 -4.16 1.03
C LEU A 221 0.87 -4.00 2.46
N ASN A 222 1.67 -4.37 3.47
CA ASN A 222 1.26 -4.19 4.87
C ASN A 222 1.04 -2.71 5.22
N VAL A 223 1.96 -1.84 4.83
CA VAL A 223 1.84 -0.39 5.09
C VAL A 223 0.60 0.16 4.41
N LEU A 224 0.42 -0.11 3.11
CA LEU A 224 -0.71 0.39 2.34
C LEU A 224 -2.05 -0.18 2.82
N ALA A 225 -2.13 -1.46 3.15
CA ALA A 225 -3.37 -2.11 3.59
C ALA A 225 -3.76 -1.76 5.04
N ARG A 226 -2.80 -1.39 5.91
CA ARG A 226 -3.07 -1.05 7.32
C ARG A 226 -3.21 0.45 7.59
N ALA A 227 -2.64 1.31 6.75
CA ALA A 227 -2.74 2.75 6.98
C ALA A 227 -4.17 3.29 6.83
N ARG A 228 -4.62 4.14 7.76
CA ARG A 228 -5.94 4.78 7.77
C ARG A 228 -5.77 6.28 7.96
N SER A 229 -6.40 7.08 7.10
CA SER A 229 -6.42 8.55 7.23
C SER A 229 -5.05 9.14 7.59
N GLN A 230 -3.99 8.73 6.87
CA GLN A 230 -2.60 9.17 7.06
C GLN A 230 -1.88 8.64 8.31
N VAL A 231 -2.48 7.74 9.09
CA VAL A 231 -1.84 7.12 10.25
C VAL A 231 -1.68 5.62 10.01
N LEU A 232 -0.45 5.14 10.16
CA LEU A 232 -0.15 3.71 10.21
C LEU A 232 -0.26 3.24 11.65
N MET A 233 -1.29 2.44 11.94
CA MET A 233 -1.47 1.86 13.27
C MET A 233 -1.00 0.41 13.25
N THR A 234 -0.16 0.04 14.21
CA THR A 234 0.40 -1.32 14.32
C THR A 234 -0.68 -2.41 14.35
N ARG A 235 -1.83 -2.13 15.00
CA ARG A 235 -2.93 -3.09 15.17
C ARG A 235 -4.10 -2.89 14.19
N ALA A 236 -3.94 -2.02 13.19
CA ALA A 236 -5.00 -1.85 12.18
C ALA A 236 -5.17 -3.14 11.37
N PRO A 237 -6.41 -3.59 11.10
CA PRO A 237 -6.65 -4.77 10.28
C PRO A 237 -6.18 -4.53 8.83
N LEU A 238 -5.82 -5.61 8.13
CA LEU A 238 -5.54 -5.56 6.70
C LEU A 238 -6.86 -5.27 5.96
N VAL A 239 -6.84 -4.28 5.06
CA VAL A 239 -7.96 -4.00 4.15
C VAL A 239 -7.41 -3.84 2.74
N PHE A 240 -7.74 -4.79 1.88
CA PHE A 240 -7.39 -4.79 0.47
C PHE A 240 -8.50 -4.09 -0.33
N SER A 241 -8.66 -2.79 -0.14
CA SER A 241 -9.54 -1.99 -1.00
C SER A 241 -8.71 -1.21 -1.99
N HIS A 242 -9.23 -1.06 -3.22
CA HIS A 242 -8.61 -0.28 -4.27
C HIS A 242 -8.08 1.08 -3.78
N THR A 243 -8.90 1.83 -3.05
CA THR A 243 -8.56 3.17 -2.51
C THR A 243 -7.31 3.19 -1.63
N TYR A 244 -7.01 2.10 -0.93
CA TYR A 244 -5.85 2.04 -0.02
C TYR A 244 -4.57 1.53 -0.68
N LEU A 245 -4.69 0.75 -1.75
CA LEU A 245 -3.56 0.08 -2.39
C LEU A 245 -2.98 0.88 -3.55
N THR A 246 -3.79 1.71 -4.22
CA THR A 246 -3.34 2.51 -5.39
C THR A 246 -2.72 3.85 -5.03
N ARG A 247 -2.78 4.25 -3.76
CA ARG A 247 -2.13 5.48 -3.27
C ARG A 247 -0.61 5.30 -3.15
N SER A 248 0.09 6.42 -3.25
CA SER A 248 1.50 6.54 -2.89
C SER A 248 1.59 7.29 -1.56
N LEU A 249 2.29 6.70 -0.58
CA LEU A 249 2.48 7.27 0.74
C LEU A 249 3.97 7.43 1.04
N PHE A 250 4.33 8.42 1.83
CA PHE A 250 5.68 8.53 2.35
C PHE A 250 5.73 8.79 3.86
N THR A 251 6.87 8.52 4.47
CA THR A 251 7.11 8.77 5.90
C THR A 251 8.59 9.02 6.14
N ASP A 252 8.88 9.78 7.19
CA ASP A 252 10.21 9.99 7.73
C ASP A 252 10.39 9.26 9.08
N ASP A 253 9.45 8.39 9.48
CA ASP A 253 9.58 7.60 10.72
C ASP A 253 10.85 6.73 10.68
N PRO A 254 11.79 6.91 11.62
CA PRO A 254 13.10 6.27 11.57
C PRO A 254 13.03 4.74 11.63
N ARG A 255 11.96 4.17 12.21
CA ARG A 255 11.78 2.72 12.31
C ARG A 255 11.41 2.13 10.95
N LEU A 256 10.52 2.80 10.22
CA LEU A 256 10.16 2.42 8.85
C LEU A 256 11.32 2.64 7.88
N VAL A 257 12.09 3.73 8.05
CA VAL A 257 13.33 3.98 7.29
C VAL A 257 14.34 2.86 7.51
N ALA A 258 14.60 2.47 8.76
CA ALA A 258 15.52 1.38 9.09
C ALA A 258 15.03 0.05 8.51
N LEU A 259 13.73 -0.22 8.59
CA LEU A 259 13.13 -1.45 8.06
C LEU A 259 13.27 -1.54 6.54
N VAL A 260 12.98 -0.47 5.81
CA VAL A 260 13.15 -0.43 4.36
C VAL A 260 14.60 -0.56 3.93
N LYS A 261 15.53 0.06 4.68
CA LYS A 261 16.97 -0.15 4.44
C LYS A 261 17.39 -1.61 4.63
N ALA A 262 16.76 -2.32 5.58
CA ALA A 262 17.06 -3.72 5.85
C ALA A 262 16.44 -4.69 4.84
N THR A 263 15.25 -4.39 4.31
CA THR A 263 14.51 -5.28 3.39
C THR A 263 14.77 -4.98 1.91
N GLY A 264 15.29 -3.81 1.60
CA GLY A 264 15.67 -3.39 0.25
C GLY A 264 14.93 -2.13 -0.20
N TYR A 265 15.63 -1.28 -0.94
CA TYR A 265 15.13 0.00 -1.44
C TYR A 265 15.79 0.41 -2.76
N LEU A 266 15.18 1.39 -3.43
CA LEU A 266 15.77 2.14 -4.52
C LEU A 266 15.89 3.60 -4.08
N GLU A 267 17.03 4.24 -4.34
CA GLU A 267 17.17 5.67 -4.12
C GLU A 267 16.50 6.43 -5.27
N GLU A 268 15.59 7.34 -4.94
CA GLU A 268 14.96 8.27 -5.89
C GLU A 268 15.64 9.64 -5.72
N GLY A 269 16.26 10.15 -6.79
CA GLY A 269 16.99 11.41 -6.83
C GLY A 269 16.89 12.09 -8.19
#